data_AF-A0A8K1D2D2-F1
#
_entry.id   AF-A0A8K1D2D2-F1
#
_cell.length_a   1.000
_cell.length_b   1.000
_cell.length_c   1.000
_cell.angle_alpha   90.00
_cell.angle_beta   90.00
_cell.angle_gamma   90.00
#
_symmetry.space_group_name_H-M   'P 1'
#
loop_
_entity.id
_entity.type
_entity.pdbx_description
1 polymer ?
#
loop_
_entity_poly.entity_id
_entity_poly.type
_entity_poly.pdbx_seq_one_letter_code
_entity_poly.pdbx_strand_id
1 'polypeptide(L)'
;MNLNNLFTYYLIVNFLMSIAYISLYIADIAYFVKIYNLTYGVLVLFLCIWGVIRYLRNNNMEDKTRAGVQFSWLIVSFALGYISIIYAPVLYTTPSIVAIESLMSIIQAVWGASLLYLAYRRGYSIIKV
;
A
#
# COMPACT_ATOMS: atom_id res chain seq x y z
N MET A 1 10.48 -17.73 -7.78
CA MET A 1 10.53 -16.95 -6.51
C MET A 1 9.38 -17.38 -5.62
N ASN A 2 9.62 -17.57 -4.31
CA ASN A 2 8.57 -17.94 -3.35
C ASN A 2 7.57 -16.79 -3.21
N LEU A 3 6.26 -17.08 -3.27
CA LEU A 3 5.19 -16.07 -3.17
C LEU A 3 5.27 -15.31 -1.84
N ASN A 4 5.65 -16.02 -0.77
CA ASN A 4 5.88 -15.41 0.53
C ASN A 4 6.98 -14.33 0.48
N ASN A 5 8.10 -14.61 -0.20
CA ASN A 5 9.18 -13.65 -0.35
C ASN A 5 8.71 -12.41 -1.13
N LEU A 6 7.90 -12.60 -2.18
CA LEU A 6 7.33 -11.48 -2.95
C LEU A 6 6.45 -10.58 -2.07
N PHE A 7 5.64 -11.15 -1.18
CA PHE A 7 4.87 -10.37 -0.20
C PHE A 7 5.77 -9.65 0.81
N THR A 8 6.87 -10.26 1.25
CA THR A 8 7.83 -9.60 2.14
C THR A 8 8.49 -8.40 1.46
N TYR A 9 8.90 -8.53 0.20
CA TYR A 9 9.44 -7.39 -0.56
C TYR A 9 8.41 -6.28 -0.72
N TYR A 10 7.17 -6.65 -1.06
CA TYR A 10 6.08 -5.70 -1.18
C TYR A 10 5.81 -4.95 0.12
N LEU A 11 5.87 -5.64 1.27
CA LEU A 11 5.76 -5.01 2.58
C LEU A 11 6.87 -3.98 2.81
N ILE A 12 8.13 -4.35 2.56
CA ILE A 12 9.29 -3.46 2.77
C ILE A 12 9.17 -2.22 1.88
N VAL A 13 8.81 -2.38 0.61
CA VAL A 13 8.62 -1.24 -0.29
C VAL A 13 7.49 -0.34 0.19
N ASN A 14 6.37 -0.90 0.63
CA ASN A 14 5.25 -0.08 1.15
C ASN A 14 5.61 0.65 2.45
N PHE A 15 6.48 0.07 3.28
CA PHE A 15 7.04 0.78 4.44
C PHE A 15 7.85 2.01 3.99
N LEU A 16 8.72 1.88 2.99
CA LEU A 16 9.47 3.02 2.45
C LEU A 16 8.55 4.06 1.79
N MET A 17 7.55 3.62 1.04
CA MET A 17 6.54 4.50 0.44
C MET A 17 5.76 5.27 1.50
N SER A 18 5.45 4.63 2.63
CA SER A 18 4.76 5.30 3.75
C SER A 18 5.57 6.48 4.31
N ILE A 19 6.89 6.30 4.46
CA ILE A 19 7.81 7.35 4.89
C ILE A 19 7.86 8.48 3.84
N ALA A 20 7.86 8.13 2.56
CA ALA A 20 7.83 9.11 1.48
C ALA A 20 6.55 9.97 1.53
N TYR A 21 5.37 9.36 1.68
CA TYR A 21 4.11 10.10 1.84
C TYR A 21 4.07 10.97 3.09
N ILE A 22 4.60 10.48 4.22
CA ILE A 22 4.72 11.29 5.45
C ILE A 22 5.68 12.47 5.22
N SER A 23 6.74 12.29 4.44
CA SER A 23 7.70 13.36 4.12
C SER A 23 7.10 14.41 3.18
N LEU A 24 6.19 14.02 2.28
CA LEU A 24 5.45 14.96 1.42
C LEU A 24 4.59 15.95 2.21
N TYR A 25 4.13 15.59 3.41
CA TYR A 25 3.46 16.54 4.32
C TYR A 25 4.26 17.83 4.55
N ILE A 26 5.60 17.72 4.61
CA ILE A 26 6.51 18.86 4.82
C ILE A 26 6.71 19.65 3.51
N ALA A 27 6.71 18.95 2.37
CA ALA A 27 7.05 19.51 1.06
C ALA A 27 5.88 20.21 0.35
N ASP A 28 4.65 19.76 0.61
CA ASP A 28 3.47 20.33 -0.04
C ASP A 28 3.20 21.78 0.39
N ILE A 29 2.34 22.47 -0.35
CA ILE A 29 1.89 23.83 -0.02
C ILE A 29 0.39 23.83 0.27
N ALA A 30 -0.39 23.01 -0.44
CA ALA A 30 -1.83 22.91 -0.26
C ALA A 30 -2.20 22.13 1.03
N TYR A 31 -2.93 22.77 1.95
CA TYR A 31 -3.29 22.20 3.26
C TYR A 31 -4.06 20.87 3.16
N PHE A 32 -4.99 20.76 2.21
CA PHE A 32 -5.75 19.53 1.99
C PHE A 32 -4.84 18.35 1.59
N VAL A 33 -3.94 18.58 0.63
CA VAL A 33 -2.98 17.58 0.12
C VAL A 33 -2.06 17.11 1.22
N LYS A 34 -1.52 18.04 2.02
CA LYS A 34 -0.71 17.74 3.20
C LYS A 34 -1.37 16.74 4.13
N ILE A 35 -2.56 17.07 4.61
CA ILE A 35 -3.28 16.22 5.59
C ILE A 35 -3.57 14.85 4.98
N TYR A 36 -3.93 14.82 3.71
CA TYR A 36 -4.26 13.58 3.04
C TYR A 36 -3.03 12.68 2.84
N ASN A 37 -1.89 13.25 2.45
CA ASN A 37 -0.60 12.56 2.36
C ASN A 37 -0.15 11.99 3.71
N LEU A 38 -0.25 12.80 4.77
CA LEU A 38 0.06 12.35 6.13
C LEU A 38 -0.86 11.20 6.56
N THR A 39 -2.17 11.35 6.34
CA THR A 39 -3.17 10.35 6.72
C THR A 39 -2.93 9.03 5.99
N TYR A 40 -2.72 9.09 4.66
CA TYR A 40 -2.42 7.93 3.85
C TYR A 40 -1.10 7.26 4.25
N GLY A 41 -0.04 8.06 4.42
CA GLY A 41 1.26 7.56 4.87
C GLY A 41 1.20 6.86 6.22
N VAL A 42 0.51 7.44 7.21
CA VAL A 42 0.32 6.83 8.54
C VAL A 42 -0.49 5.54 8.45
N LEU A 43 -1.55 5.49 7.64
CA LEU A 43 -2.34 4.28 7.42
C LEU A 43 -1.50 3.15 6.81
N VAL A 44 -0.73 3.45 5.76
CA VAL A 44 0.16 2.46 5.13
C VAL A 44 1.21 1.98 6.12
N LEU A 45 1.79 2.88 6.92
CA LEU A 45 2.77 2.53 7.96
C LEU A 45 2.17 1.58 9.00
N PHE A 46 0.96 1.89 9.49
CA PHE A 46 0.23 1.02 10.42
C PHE A 46 0.00 -0.38 9.83
N LEU A 47 -0.43 -0.48 8.57
CA LEU A 47 -0.61 -1.76 7.88
C LEU A 47 0.70 -2.53 7.73
N CYS A 48 1.81 -1.84 7.46
CA CYS A 48 3.13 -2.47 7.38
C CYS A 48 3.54 -3.06 8.73
N ILE A 49 3.40 -2.30 9.82
CA ILE A 49 3.70 -2.78 11.18
C ILE A 49 2.82 -3.99 11.53
N TRP A 50 1.52 -3.90 11.27
CA TRP A 50 0.59 -5.00 11.47
C TRP A 50 0.97 -6.24 10.65
N GLY A 51 1.37 -6.05 9.38
CA GLY A 51 1.86 -7.10 8.50
C GLY A 51 3.12 -7.79 9.03
N VAL A 52 4.10 -7.01 9.51
CA VAL A 52 5.35 -7.53 10.11
C VAL A 52 5.05 -8.36 11.35
N ILE A 53 4.20 -7.86 12.26
CA ILE A 53 3.83 -8.58 13.48
C ILE A 53 3.22 -9.95 13.13
N ARG A 54 2.31 -10.00 12.14
CA ARG A 54 1.71 -11.28 11.72
C ARG A 54 2.71 -12.21 11.04
N TYR A 55 3.64 -11.66 10.28
CA TYR A 55 4.71 -12.43 9.64
C TYR A 55 5.65 -13.07 10.68
N LEU A 56 6.00 -12.34 11.74
CA LEU A 56 6.85 -12.82 12.82
C LEU A 56 6.14 -13.79 13.76
N ARG A 57 4.83 -13.62 14.00
CA ARG A 57 4.06 -14.46 14.92
C ARG A 57 3.73 -15.84 14.36
N ASN A 58 3.58 -15.98 13.05
CA ASN A 58 3.16 -17.23 12.43
C ASN A 58 4.38 -18.06 12.00
N ASN A 59 4.50 -19.31 12.43
CA ASN A 59 5.57 -20.21 11.96
C ASN A 59 5.19 -20.97 10.68
N ASN A 60 3.90 -21.10 10.40
CA ASN A 60 3.39 -21.75 9.20
C ASN A 60 3.51 -20.85 7.96
N MET A 61 4.10 -21.38 6.89
CA MET A 61 4.27 -20.67 5.61
C MET A 61 2.94 -20.32 4.94
N GLU A 62 1.89 -21.13 5.11
CA GLU A 62 0.57 -20.81 4.57
C GLU A 62 -0.02 -19.57 5.24
N ASP A 63 0.11 -19.47 6.56
CA ASP A 63 -0.46 -18.35 7.32
C ASP A 63 0.30 -17.04 7.06
N LYS A 64 1.61 -17.12 6.79
CA LYS A 64 2.40 -15.98 6.30
C LYS A 64 1.93 -15.52 4.92
N THR A 65 1.71 -16.47 4.01
CA THR A 65 1.23 -16.18 2.66
C THR A 65 -0.17 -15.54 2.69
N ARG A 66 -1.09 -16.05 3.53
CA ARG A 66 -2.42 -15.44 3.73
C ARG A 66 -2.34 -14.02 4.32
N ALA A 67 -1.45 -13.80 5.29
CA ALA A 67 -1.22 -12.45 5.81
C ALA A 67 -0.73 -11.49 4.72
N GLY A 68 0.15 -11.96 3.82
CA GLY A 68 0.59 -11.21 2.65
C GLY A 68 -0.54 -10.89 1.66
N VAL A 69 -1.45 -11.84 1.41
CA VAL A 69 -2.65 -11.63 0.58
C VAL A 69 -3.55 -10.56 1.18
N GLN A 70 -3.88 -10.65 2.47
CA GLN A 70 -4.72 -9.68 3.16
C GLN A 70 -4.09 -8.27 3.19
N PHE A 71 -2.78 -8.20 3.45
CA PHE A 71 -2.01 -6.96 3.38
C PHE A 71 -2.08 -6.35 1.98
N SER A 72 -1.83 -7.15 0.93
CA SER A 72 -1.84 -6.66 -0.45
C SER A 72 -3.21 -6.16 -0.87
N TRP A 73 -4.28 -6.86 -0.47
CA TRP A 73 -5.65 -6.41 -0.70
C TRP A 73 -5.96 -5.06 -0.03
N LEU A 74 -5.54 -4.86 1.22
CA LEU A 74 -5.72 -3.60 1.91
C LEU A 74 -4.96 -2.46 1.23
N ILE A 75 -3.68 -2.67 0.90
CA ILE A 75 -2.87 -1.64 0.22
C ILE A 75 -3.47 -1.26 -1.13
N VAL A 76 -3.90 -2.23 -1.95
CA VAL A 76 -4.54 -1.94 -3.24
C VAL A 76 -5.80 -1.10 -3.05
N SER A 77 -6.63 -1.45 -2.06
CA SER A 77 -7.88 -0.73 -1.78
C SER A 77 -7.62 0.72 -1.35
N PHE A 78 -6.65 0.94 -0.47
CA PHE A 78 -6.28 2.28 -0.03
C PHE A 78 -5.61 3.09 -1.15
N ALA A 79 -4.75 2.48 -1.97
CA ALA A 79 -4.10 3.14 -3.09
C ALA A 79 -5.11 3.65 -4.12
N LEU A 80 -6.09 2.82 -4.49
CA LEU A 80 -7.17 3.24 -5.39
C LEU A 80 -8.05 4.34 -4.76
N GLY A 81 -8.33 4.23 -3.46
CA GLY A 81 -9.04 5.28 -2.71
C GLY A 81 -8.27 6.61 -2.71
N TYR A 82 -6.96 6.56 -2.51
CA TYR A 82 -6.07 7.73 -2.52
C TYR A 82 -6.12 8.46 -3.86
N ILE A 83 -5.99 7.72 -4.96
CA ILE A 83 -6.08 8.28 -6.33
C ILE A 83 -7.45 8.94 -6.51
N SER A 84 -8.54 8.25 -6.13
CA SER A 84 -9.90 8.75 -6.34
C SER A 84 -10.19 10.06 -5.58
N ILE A 85 -9.60 10.23 -4.39
CA ILE A 85 -9.87 11.38 -3.52
C ILE A 85 -8.96 12.57 -3.84
N ILE A 86 -7.69 12.37 -4.20
CA ILE A 86 -6.81 13.48 -4.58
C ILE A 86 -7.12 14.02 -5.97
N TYR A 87 -7.57 13.17 -6.89
CA TYR A 87 -7.86 13.61 -8.25
C TYR A 87 -9.09 14.54 -8.31
N ALA A 88 -10.04 14.41 -7.37
CA ALA A 88 -11.29 15.17 -7.42
C ALA A 88 -11.17 16.67 -7.04
N PRO A 89 -10.38 17.09 -6.02
CA PRO A 89 -10.29 18.49 -5.63
C PRO A 89 -8.96 19.20 -5.93
N VAL A 90 -7.88 18.51 -6.35
CA VAL A 90 -6.50 19.08 -6.34
C VAL A 90 -5.91 19.38 -7.72
N LEU A 91 -6.57 18.98 -8.82
CA LEU A 91 -6.07 19.16 -10.20
C LEU A 91 -5.73 20.61 -10.58
N TYR A 92 -6.18 21.61 -9.82
CA TYR A 92 -6.02 23.03 -10.16
C TYR A 92 -4.88 23.76 -9.42
N THR A 93 -4.24 23.18 -8.40
CA THR A 93 -3.34 23.95 -7.52
C THR A 93 -1.86 23.52 -7.57
N THR A 94 -1.54 22.23 -7.67
CA THR A 94 -0.14 21.74 -7.64
C THR A 94 0.07 20.50 -8.52
N PRO A 95 0.09 20.64 -9.86
CA PRO A 95 0.02 19.49 -10.79
C PRO A 95 1.24 18.57 -10.75
N SER A 96 2.44 19.08 -10.44
CA SER A 96 3.67 18.28 -10.42
C SER A 96 3.75 17.32 -9.23
N ILE A 97 3.38 17.77 -8.03
CA ILE A 97 3.44 16.95 -6.81
C ILE A 97 2.32 15.89 -6.85
N VAL A 98 1.11 16.29 -7.27
CA VAL A 98 -0.04 15.40 -7.46
C VAL A 98 0.26 14.29 -8.47
N ALA A 99 1.05 14.57 -9.51
CA ALA A 99 1.45 13.55 -10.49
C ALA A 99 2.38 12.48 -9.88
N ILE A 100 3.34 12.89 -9.04
CA ILE A 100 4.28 11.97 -8.38
C ILE A 100 3.53 11.07 -7.39
N GLU A 101 2.66 11.66 -6.58
CA GLU A 101 1.78 10.96 -5.64
C GLU A 101 0.87 9.94 -6.32
N SER A 102 0.21 10.37 -7.40
CA SER A 102 -0.68 9.51 -8.16
C SER A 102 0.09 8.34 -8.78
N LEU A 103 1.28 8.60 -9.32
CA LEU A 103 2.16 7.56 -9.87
C LEU A 103 2.57 6.55 -8.80
N MET A 104 3.00 7.05 -7.63
CA MET A 104 3.37 6.23 -6.48
C MET A 104 2.23 5.31 -6.06
N SER A 105 1.01 5.85 -5.97
CA SER A 105 -0.18 5.07 -5.62
C SER A 105 -0.56 4.05 -6.69
N ILE A 106 -0.45 4.40 -7.99
CA ILE A 106 -0.70 3.48 -9.10
C ILE A 106 0.28 2.30 -9.04
N ILE A 107 1.57 2.56 -8.78
CA ILE A 107 2.58 1.50 -8.62
C ILE A 107 2.21 0.55 -7.47
N GLN A 108 1.78 1.09 -6.33
CA GLN A 108 1.30 0.27 -5.20
C GLN A 108 0.11 -0.61 -5.64
N ALA A 109 -0.90 -0.03 -6.28
CA ALA A 109 -2.10 -0.75 -6.71
C ALA A 109 -1.78 -1.85 -7.73
N VAL A 110 -0.99 -1.56 -8.77
CA VAL A 110 -0.65 -2.52 -9.83
C VAL A 110 0.18 -3.67 -9.28
N TRP A 111 1.19 -3.38 -8.44
CA TRP A 111 2.01 -4.43 -7.85
C TRP A 111 1.20 -5.29 -6.87
N GLY A 112 0.43 -4.68 -5.96
CA GLY A 112 -0.44 -5.41 -5.05
C GLY A 112 -1.45 -6.29 -5.79
N ALA A 113 -2.10 -5.77 -6.84
CA ALA A 113 -3.04 -6.52 -7.66
C ALA A 113 -2.36 -7.72 -8.37
N SER A 114 -1.14 -7.54 -8.86
CA SER A 114 -0.35 -8.61 -9.47
C SER A 114 -0.04 -9.73 -8.47
N LEU A 115 0.29 -9.39 -7.22
CA LEU A 115 0.53 -10.38 -6.16
C LEU A 115 -0.75 -11.13 -5.77
N LEU A 116 -1.89 -10.43 -5.69
CA LEU A 116 -3.19 -11.05 -5.45
C LEU A 116 -3.54 -12.03 -6.56
N TYR A 117 -3.39 -11.64 -7.82
CA TYR A 117 -3.61 -12.52 -8.97
C TYR A 117 -2.77 -13.81 -8.89
N LEU A 118 -1.48 -13.69 -8.58
CA LEU A 118 -0.59 -14.83 -8.40
C LEU A 118 -0.99 -15.72 -7.21
N ALA A 119 -1.45 -15.11 -6.12
CA ALA A 119 -1.89 -15.84 -4.94
C ALA A 119 -3.18 -16.63 -5.18
N TYR A 120 -4.15 -16.00 -5.84
CA TYR A 120 -5.44 -16.62 -6.18
C TYR A 120 -5.26 -17.79 -7.14
N ARG A 121 -4.35 -17.67 -8.12
CA ARG A 121 -3.98 -18.80 -8.98
C ARG A 121 -3.38 -19.99 -8.23
N ARG A 122 -2.84 -19.78 -7.03
CA ARG A 122 -2.27 -20.83 -6.17
C ARG A 122 -3.23 -21.31 -5.08
N GLY A 123 -4.51 -20.91 -5.15
CA GLY A 123 -5.55 -21.34 -4.21
C GLY A 123 -5.57 -20.59 -2.87
N TYR A 124 -4.78 -19.53 -2.71
CA TYR A 124 -4.89 -18.65 -1.55
C TYR A 124 -6.04 -17.67 -1.74
N SER A 125 -6.79 -17.36 -0.69
CA SER A 125 -7.89 -16.39 -0.70
C SER A 125 -7.76 -15.42 0.48
N ILE A 126 -8.47 -14.30 0.42
CA ILE A 126 -8.52 -13.31 1.52
C ILE A 126 -9.11 -13.94 2.78
N ILE A 127 -10.17 -14.75 2.62
CA ILE A 127 -10.89 -15.43 3.70
C ILE A 127 -10.61 -16.92 3.58
N LYS A 128 -10.28 -17.58 4.70
CA LYS A 128 -10.15 -19.04 4.77
C LYS A 128 -11.54 -19.65 4.60
N VAL A 129 -11.77 -20.29 3.46
CA VAL A 129 -12.94 -21.15 3.21
C VAL A 129 -12.59 -22.55 3.70
#